data_AF-A0A359F3F6-F1
#
_entry.id   AF-A0A359F3F6-F1
#
_cell.length_a   1.000
_cell.length_b   1.000
_cell.length_c   1.000
_cell.angle_alpha   90.00
_cell.angle_beta   90.00
_cell.angle_gamma   90.00
#
_symmetry.space_group_name_H-M   'P 1'
#
loop_
_entity.id
_entity.type
_entity.pdbx_description
1 polymer ?
#
loop_
_entity_poly.entity_id
_entity_poly.type
_entity_poly.pdbx_seq_one_letter_code
_entity_poly.pdbx_strand_id
1 'polypeptide(L)'
;SFPETDNVDVTVRFARDEAGQKVTIFQLGSDTLFDSGSATIRSTAEAALPAVLAAIQNHLQGSSLSVRGHADSRGTAQANNELSQARAQAVAQWLVAAGGL
;
A
#
# COMPACT_ATOMS: atom_id res chain seq x y z
N SER A 1 17.08 0.86 -0.32
CA SER A 1 16.02 1.13 0.67
C SER A 1 15.60 2.57 0.51
N PHE A 2 14.41 2.95 0.98
CA PHE A 2 14.02 4.35 1.16
C PHE A 2 14.18 4.70 2.64
N PRO A 3 14.94 5.75 3.00
CA PRO A 3 15.19 6.09 4.40
C PRO A 3 13.91 6.41 5.17
N GLU A 4 12.86 6.88 4.48
CA GLU A 4 11.55 7.17 5.06
C GLU A 4 10.86 5.91 5.59
N THR A 5 11.17 4.74 5.02
CA THR A 5 10.56 3.45 5.40
C THR A 5 11.34 2.67 6.45
N ASP A 6 12.54 3.13 6.84
CA ASP A 6 13.46 2.34 7.69
C ASP A 6 12.95 2.12 9.13
N ASN A 7 12.03 2.97 9.62
CA ASN A 7 11.47 2.90 10.98
C ASN A 7 10.02 2.41 11.04
N VAL A 8 9.48 1.92 9.93
CA VAL A 8 8.09 1.44 9.84
C VAL A 8 8.04 0.03 9.29
N ASP A 9 6.96 -0.69 9.59
CA ASP A 9 6.73 -2.04 9.10
C ASP A 9 6.32 -2.04 7.61
N VAL A 10 7.28 -1.68 6.75
CA VAL A 10 7.13 -1.62 5.30
C VAL A 10 8.31 -2.34 4.66
N THR A 11 8.01 -3.36 3.86
CA THR A 11 9.03 -4.03 3.05
C THR A 11 9.06 -3.42 1.66
N VAL A 12 10.21 -2.89 1.26
CA VAL A 12 10.41 -2.32 -0.08
C VAL A 12 11.13 -3.32 -0.97
N ARG A 13 10.56 -3.62 -2.13
CA ARG A 13 11.17 -4.50 -3.14
C ARG A 13 11.31 -3.74 -4.46
N PHE A 14 12.45 -3.93 -5.11
CA PHE A 14 12.70 -3.38 -6.44
C PHE A 14 12.62 -4.51 -7.46
N ALA A 15 11.79 -4.32 -8.47
CA ALA A 15 11.58 -5.26 -9.56
C ALA A 15 11.74 -4.53 -10.91
N ARG A 16 11.68 -5.29 -12.00
CA ARG A 16 11.50 -4.75 -13.34
C ARG A 16 10.27 -5.38 -13.95
N ASP A 17 9.48 -4.61 -14.69
CA ASP A 17 8.36 -5.15 -15.47
C ASP A 17 8.85 -5.83 -16.75
N GLU A 18 7.91 -6.34 -17.55
CA GLU A 18 8.19 -7.00 -18.83
C GLU A 18 8.86 -6.05 -19.86
N ALA A 19 8.65 -4.74 -19.72
CA ALA A 19 9.31 -3.72 -20.54
C ALA A 19 10.70 -3.31 -20.01
N GLY A 20 11.13 -3.86 -18.87
CA GLY A 20 12.39 -3.54 -18.21
C GLY A 20 12.37 -2.24 -17.39
N GLN A 21 11.21 -1.58 -17.24
CA GLN A 21 11.04 -0.42 -16.37
C GLN A 21 11.19 -0.84 -14.91
N LYS A 22 11.86 0.01 -14.12
CA LYS A 22 12.03 -0.21 -12.68
C LYS A 22 10.68 -0.04 -11.99
N VAL A 23 10.24 -1.08 -11.29
CA VAL A 23 9.03 -1.08 -10.47
C VAL A 23 9.45 -1.14 -9.01
N THR A 24 8.87 -0.25 -8.21
CA THR A 24 9.05 -0.27 -6.77
C THR A 24 7.78 -0.81 -6.14
N ILE A 25 7.92 -1.84 -5.31
CA ILE A 25 6.82 -2.52 -4.63
C ILE A 25 6.96 -2.25 -3.13
N PHE A 26 5.99 -1.53 -2.58
CA PHE A 26 5.84 -1.36 -1.14
C PHE A 26 4.88 -2.43 -0.62
N GLN A 27 5.35 -3.27 0.28
CA GLN A 27 4.55 -4.30 0.92
C GLN A 27 4.35 -3.94 2.38
N LEU A 28 3.07 -3.77 2.75
CA LEU A 28 2.63 -3.46 4.11
C LEU A 28 1.88 -4.67 4.66
N GLY A 29 2.07 -4.95 5.95
CA GLY A 29 1.29 -5.99 6.63
C GLY A 29 -0.20 -5.63 6.67
N SER A 30 -1.07 -6.57 6.27
CA SER A 30 -2.53 -6.35 6.34
C SER A 30 -3.01 -6.10 7.77
N ASP A 31 -2.40 -6.79 8.75
CA ASP A 31 -2.69 -6.63 10.18
C ASP A 31 -2.29 -5.25 10.72
N THR A 32 -1.27 -4.65 10.11
CA THR A 32 -0.76 -3.31 10.43
C THR A 32 -1.72 -2.23 9.92
N LEU A 33 -2.31 -2.44 8.73
CA LEU A 33 -3.17 -1.46 8.06
C LEU A 33 -4.65 -1.56 8.44
N PHE A 34 -5.18 -2.76 8.65
CA PHE A 34 -6.62 -3.02 8.73
C PHE A 34 -6.96 -3.99 9.87
N ASP A 35 -8.16 -3.82 10.44
CA ASP A 35 -8.75 -4.87 11.27
C ASP A 35 -9.28 -6.01 10.40
N SER A 36 -9.38 -7.21 10.99
CA SER A 36 -9.93 -8.40 10.35
C SER A 36 -11.34 -8.13 9.79
N GLY A 37 -11.53 -8.32 8.48
CA GLY A 37 -12.82 -8.05 7.81
C GLY A 37 -13.13 -6.57 7.56
N SER A 38 -12.24 -5.64 7.92
CA SER A 38 -12.40 -4.21 7.69
C SER A 38 -11.51 -3.71 6.54
N ALA A 39 -11.99 -2.70 5.83
CA ALA A 39 -11.22 -1.88 4.89
C ALA A 39 -10.94 -0.47 5.45
N THR A 40 -11.27 -0.22 6.71
CA THR A 40 -10.97 1.05 7.38
C THR A 40 -9.51 1.04 7.82
N ILE A 41 -8.75 2.03 7.35
CA ILE A 41 -7.34 2.20 7.72
C ILE A 41 -7.27 2.53 9.21
N ARG A 42 -6.46 1.76 9.96
CA ARG A 42 -6.26 1.99 11.39
C ARG A 42 -5.41 3.23 11.62
N SER A 43 -5.65 3.94 12.72
CA SER A 43 -4.79 5.05 13.14
C SER A 43 -3.35 4.60 13.42
N THR A 44 -3.13 3.36 13.87
CA THR A 44 -1.78 2.78 14.03
C THR A 44 -1.03 2.62 12.70
N ALA A 45 -1.76 2.56 11.59
CA ALA A 45 -1.21 2.48 10.25
C ALA A 45 -0.76 3.85 9.70
N GLU A 46 -1.11 4.94 10.38
CA GLU A 46 -0.76 6.31 10.01
C GLU A 46 0.73 6.60 10.06
N ALA A 47 1.60 5.75 10.59
CA ALA A 47 3.05 5.97 10.44
C ALA A 47 3.59 5.39 9.12
N ALA A 48 3.06 4.23 8.69
CA ALA A 48 3.54 3.52 7.52
C ALA A 48 3.09 4.18 6.20
N LEU A 49 1.84 4.65 6.14
CA LEU A 49 1.30 5.29 4.93
C LEU A 49 1.98 6.62 4.58
N PRO A 50 2.23 7.56 5.51
CA PRO A 50 3.01 8.76 5.22
C PRO A 50 4.45 8.46 4.84
N ALA A 51 5.09 7.44 5.43
CA ALA A 51 6.44 7.03 5.04
C ALA A 51 6.48 6.57 3.58
N VAL A 52 5.50 5.77 3.15
CA VAL A 52 5.35 5.36 1.74
C VAL A 52 5.05 6.57 0.86
N LEU A 53 4.15 7.46 1.28
CA LEU A 53 3.83 8.67 0.54
C LEU A 53 5.06 9.56 0.33
N ALA A 54 5.85 9.79 1.38
CA ALA A 54 7.08 10.55 1.32
C ALA A 54 8.09 9.90 0.36
N ALA A 55 8.22 8.57 0.40
CA ALA A 55 9.08 7.85 -0.54
C ALA A 55 8.61 8.03 -2.01
N ILE A 56 7.29 7.99 -2.25
CA ILE A 56 6.72 8.23 -3.58
C ILE A 56 7.00 9.66 -4.05
N GLN A 57 6.72 10.65 -3.19
CA GLN A 57 6.92 12.07 -3.49
C GLN A 57 8.40 12.43 -3.67
N ASN A 58 9.32 11.84 -2.93
CA ASN A 58 10.75 12.18 -3.02
C ASN A 58 11.46 11.46 -4.18
N HIS A 59 11.08 10.22 -4.48
CA HIS A 59 11.88 9.35 -5.36
C HIS A 59 11.16 8.83 -6.59
N LEU A 60 9.83 8.88 -6.63
CA LEU A 60 9.01 8.23 -7.67
C LEU A 60 8.04 9.20 -8.37
N GLN A 61 8.34 10.51 -8.35
CA GLN A 61 7.53 11.52 -9.03
C GLN A 61 7.32 11.18 -10.51
N GLY A 62 6.09 11.34 -11.00
CA GLY A 62 5.73 11.04 -12.40
C GLY A 62 5.61 9.56 -12.73
N SER A 63 5.75 8.66 -11.75
CA SER A 63 5.52 7.22 -11.94
C SER A 63 4.04 6.86 -11.79
N SER A 64 3.58 5.83 -12.51
CA SER A 64 2.24 5.27 -12.32
C SER A 64 2.16 4.49 -11.00
N LEU A 65 1.21 4.84 -10.13
CA LEU A 65 0.96 4.13 -8.88
C LEU A 65 -0.14 3.08 -9.07
N SER A 66 0.12 1.87 -8.59
CA SER A 66 -0.88 0.79 -8.53
C SER A 66 -0.95 0.24 -7.11
N VAL A 67 -2.16 0.11 -6.58
CA VAL A 67 -2.41 -0.41 -5.23
C VAL A 67 -3.13 -1.75 -5.33
N ARG A 68 -2.60 -2.78 -4.67
CA ARG A 68 -3.20 -4.11 -4.62
C ARG A 68 -3.43 -4.53 -3.17
N GLY A 69 -4.68 -4.79 -2.81
CA GLY A 69 -5.04 -5.36 -1.52
C GLY A 69 -4.96 -6.89 -1.55
N HIS A 70 -4.61 -7.48 -0.41
CA HIS A 70 -4.85 -8.90 -0.15
C HIS A 70 -5.79 -9.00 1.06
N ALA A 71 -6.73 -9.93 0.99
CA ALA A 71 -7.59 -10.33 2.10
C ALA A 71 -7.15 -11.71 2.61
N ASP A 72 -7.45 -11.97 3.87
CA ASP A 72 -7.15 -13.24 4.51
C ASP A 72 -7.88 -14.40 3.80
N SER A 73 -7.35 -15.62 3.93
CA SER A 73 -7.96 -16.83 3.37
C SER A 73 -9.24 -17.29 4.09
N ARG A 74 -9.72 -16.53 5.10
CA ARG A 74 -10.91 -16.86 5.89
C ARG A 74 -12.15 -16.24 5.25
N GLY A 75 -12.98 -17.06 4.60
CA GLY A 75 -14.22 -16.62 3.95
C GLY A 75 -14.37 -17.19 2.54
N THR A 76 -15.34 -16.69 1.78
CA THR A 76 -15.48 -17.06 0.37
C THR A 76 -14.49 -16.27 -0.49
N ALA A 77 -14.05 -16.86 -1.61
CA ALA A 77 -13.18 -16.16 -2.56
C ALA A 77 -13.79 -14.83 -3.04
N GLN A 78 -15.12 -14.78 -3.19
CA GLN A 78 -15.82 -13.55 -3.56
C GLN A 78 -15.71 -12.47 -2.48
N ALA A 79 -16.00 -12.79 -1.22
CA ALA A 79 -15.89 -11.83 -0.12
C ALA A 79 -14.45 -11.33 0.06
N ASN A 80 -13.47 -12.21 -0.13
CA ASN A 80 -12.05 -11.84 -0.05
C ASN A 80 -11.63 -10.92 -1.21
N ASN A 81 -12.17 -11.13 -2.42
CA ASN A 81 -11.93 -10.24 -3.55
C ASN A 81 -12.53 -8.85 -3.31
N GLU A 82 -13.79 -8.78 -2.86
CA GLU A 82 -14.47 -7.53 -2.54
C GLU A 82 -13.73 -6.75 -1.44
N LEU A 83 -13.31 -7.45 -0.37
CA LEU A 83 -12.54 -6.85 0.72
C LEU A 83 -11.14 -6.38 0.26
N SER A 84 -10.46 -7.17 -0.57
CA SER A 84 -9.15 -6.80 -1.14
C SER A 84 -9.26 -5.52 -1.98
N GLN A 85 -10.31 -5.43 -2.80
CA GLN A 85 -10.57 -4.26 -3.63
C GLN A 85 -10.90 -3.04 -2.78
N ALA A 86 -11.77 -3.18 -1.77
CA ALA A 86 -12.11 -2.11 -0.85
C ALA A 86 -10.89 -1.57 -0.09
N ARG A 87 -10.00 -2.46 0.39
CA ARG A 87 -8.74 -2.09 1.05
C ARG A 87 -7.80 -1.34 0.12
N ALA A 88 -7.64 -1.82 -1.12
CA ALA A 88 -6.83 -1.13 -2.12
C ALA A 88 -7.37 0.27 -2.42
N GLN A 89 -8.70 0.40 -2.54
CA GLN A 89 -9.37 1.67 -2.78
C GLN A 89 -9.20 2.63 -1.60
N ALA A 90 -9.32 2.16 -0.36
CA ALA A 90 -9.10 2.98 0.83
C ALA A 90 -7.69 3.56 0.88
N VAL A 91 -6.67 2.75 0.59
CA VAL A 91 -5.27 3.22 0.54
C VAL A 91 -5.05 4.22 -0.59
N ALA A 92 -5.60 3.95 -1.78
CA ALA A 92 -5.51 4.88 -2.91
C ALA A 92 -6.16 6.23 -2.57
N GLN A 93 -7.36 6.21 -1.99
CA GLN A 93 -8.07 7.42 -1.55
C GLN A 93 -7.27 8.19 -0.49
N TRP A 94 -6.68 7.48 0.47
CA TRP A 94 -5.84 8.09 1.49
C TRP A 94 -4.62 8.78 0.87
N LEU A 95 -3.93 8.13 -0.07
CA LEU A 95 -2.75 8.67 -0.74
C LEU A 95 -3.08 9.92 -1.58
N VAL A 96 -4.22 9.91 -2.28
CA VAL A 96 -4.72 11.09 -3.01
C VAL A 96 -5.08 12.22 -2.06
N ALA A 97 -5.80 11.93 -0.96
CA ALA A 97 -6.24 12.94 0.00
C ALA A 97 -5.08 13.56 0.81
N ALA A 98 -4.10 12.73 1.21
CA ALA A 98 -2.97 13.18 2.03
C ALA A 98 -1.84 13.80 1.20
N GLY A 99 -1.60 13.28 0.00
CA GLY A 99 -0.45 13.63 -0.83
C GLY A 99 -0.75 14.45 -2.09
N GLY A 100 -2.03 14.61 -2.45
CA GLY A 100 -2.46 15.28 -3.67
C GLY A 100 -2.01 14.57 -4.96
N LEU A 101 -1.80 13.24 -4.89
CA LEU A 101 -1.42 12.40 -6.02
C LEU A 101 -2.52 12.28 -7.08
#